data_AF-A0A1H6D9R5-F1
#
_entry.id   AF-A0A1H6D9R5-F1
#
_cell.length_a   1.000
_cell.length_b   1.000
_cell.length_c   1.000
_cell.angle_alpha   90.00
_cell.angle_beta   90.00
_cell.angle_gamma   90.00
#
_symmetry.space_group_name_H-M   'P 1'
#
loop_
_entity.id
_entity.type
_entity.pdbx_description
1 polymer ?
#
loop_
_entity_poly.entity_id
_entity_poly.type
_entity_poly.pdbx_seq_one_letter_code
_entity_poly.pdbx_strand_id
1 'polypeptide(L)' 'MSSHDLQHGDGPRGDRPKRRHFATEYKLRIVAEYEAAPEGEKGRVLRREGLYSTSIDLWRRQRDNGDLT' A
#
# COMPACT_ATOMS: atom_id res chain seq x y z
N MET A 1 -9.44 7.72 11.97
CA MET A 1 -8.20 6.94 12.22
C MET A 1 -7.27 7.15 11.04
N SER A 2 -6.60 8.30 11.07
CA SER A 2 -5.79 8.84 9.97
C SER A 2 -4.40 8.24 9.91
N SER A 3 -3.90 8.17 8.67
CA SER A 3 -2.48 8.14 8.27
C SER A 3 -1.70 6.87 8.57
N HIS A 4 -1.71 5.93 7.62
CA HIS A 4 -0.59 4.99 7.44
C HIS A 4 0.15 5.18 6.10
N ASP A 5 -0.02 6.32 5.41
CA ASP A 5 0.98 6.75 4.45
C ASP A 5 2.14 7.40 5.22
N LEU A 6 3.08 6.55 5.65
CA LEU A 6 4.24 6.94 6.44
C LEU A 6 5.30 7.56 5.53
N GLN A 7 5.12 8.84 5.22
CA GLN A 7 6.23 9.70 4.79
C GLN A 7 7.11 10.03 6.00
N HIS A 8 8.31 9.44 6.13
CA HIS A 8 9.38 9.88 7.04
C HIS A 8 10.70 9.74 6.25
N GLY A 9 11.56 10.74 6.08
CA GLY A 9 11.94 11.78 7.03
C GLY A 9 13.27 11.36 7.65
N ASP A 10 14.36 11.59 6.92
CA ASP A 10 15.73 11.24 7.28
C ASP A 10 16.15 12.07 8.52
N GLY A 11 16.38 11.40 9.65
CA GLY A 11 16.66 12.03 10.94
C GLY A 11 17.50 11.11 11.84
N PRO A 12 18.22 11.64 12.84
CA PRO A 12 19.54 11.15 13.28
C PRO A 12 19.49 9.95 14.24
N ARG A 13 18.59 9.00 14.04
CA ARG A 13 18.47 7.78 14.86
C ARG A 13 18.43 6.54 13.97
N GLY A 14 19.61 6.09 13.55
CA GLY A 14 19.84 5.00 12.57
C GLY A 14 19.58 3.58 13.07
N ASP A 15 18.77 3.35 14.10
CA ASP A 15 18.48 2.01 14.65
C ASP A 15 16.97 1.76 14.82
N ARG A 16 16.17 2.24 13.85
CA ARG A 16 14.75 1.91 13.73
C ARG A 16 14.54 0.97 12.55
N PRO A 17 13.60 0.00 12.64
CA PRO A 17 13.23 -0.85 11.52
C PRO A 17 12.99 0.02 10.28
N LYS A 18 13.80 -0.19 9.24
CA LYS A 18 13.76 0.62 8.03
C LYS A 18 12.35 0.51 7.44
N ARG A 19 11.62 1.61 7.45
CA ARG A 19 10.23 1.61 6.97
C ARG A 19 10.22 1.21 5.50
N ARG A 20 9.38 0.23 5.18
CA ARG A 20 9.21 -0.25 3.81
C ARG A 20 8.50 0.84 3.01
N HIS A 21 9.22 1.51 2.12
CA HIS A 21 8.63 2.41 1.13
C HIS A 21 8.18 1.57 -0.06
N PHE A 22 6.92 1.73 -0.45
CA PHE A 22 6.40 1.13 -1.68
C PHE A 22 6.45 2.17 -2.78
N ALA A 23 7.07 1.81 -3.91
CA ALA A 23 7.05 2.62 -5.11
C ALA A 23 5.61 2.77 -5.62
N THR A 24 5.32 3.88 -6.32
CA THR A 24 3.99 4.16 -6.86
C THR A 24 3.53 3.08 -7.82
N GLU A 25 4.43 2.58 -8.67
CA GLU A 25 4.17 1.51 -9.63
C GLU A 25 3.82 0.20 -8.92
N TYR A 26 4.46 -0.08 -7.78
CA TYR A 26 4.11 -1.24 -6.96
C TYR A 26 2.70 -1.09 -6.40
N LYS A 27 2.37 0.06 -5.81
CA LYS A 27 1.02 0.34 -5.28
C LYS A 27 -0.04 0.17 -6.37
N LEU A 28 0.18 0.75 -7.55
CA LEU A 28 -0.74 0.67 -8.71
C LEU A 28 -0.91 -0.76 -9.20
N ARG A 29 0.18 -1.53 -9.32
CA ARG A 29 0.13 -2.94 -9.74
C ARG A 29 -0.71 -3.77 -8.77
N ILE A 30 -0.50 -3.62 -7.47
CA ILE A 30 -1.26 -4.38 -6.48
C ILE A 30 -2.73 -3.95 -6.44
N VAL A 31 -3.02 -2.65 -6.58
CA VAL A 31 -4.41 -2.17 -6.71
C VAL A 31 -5.09 -2.79 -7.94
N ALA A 32 -4.42 -2.82 -9.09
CA ALA A 32 -4.97 -3.44 -10.30
C ALA A 32 -5.22 -4.95 -10.13
N GLU A 33 -4.26 -5.67 -9.54
CA GLU A 33 -4.40 -7.10 -9.25
C GLU A 33 -5.52 -7.38 -8.25
N TYR A 34 -5.67 -6.56 -7.22
CA TYR A 34 -6.73 -6.67 -6.21
C TYR A 34 -8.12 -6.42 -6.82
N GLU A 35 -8.25 -5.41 -7.68
CA GLU A 35 -9.52 -5.12 -8.37
C GLU A 35 -9.90 -6.19 -9.38
N ALA A 36 -8.91 -6.80 -10.06
CA ALA A 36 -9.13 -7.89 -11.01
C ALA A 36 -9.43 -9.24 -10.35
N ALA A 37 -9.08 -9.40 -9.06
CA ALA A 37 -9.28 -10.66 -8.35
C ALA A 37 -10.77 -10.92 -8.03
N PRO A 38 -11.26 -12.17 -8.18
CA PRO A 38 -12.61 -12.56 -7.75
C PRO A 38 -12.85 -12.34 -6.25
N GLU A 39 -14.12 -12.22 -5.87
CA GLU A 39 -14.51 -12.25 -4.45
C GLU A 39 -14.01 -13.53 -3.79
N GLY A 40 -13.35 -13.40 -2.63
CA GLY A 40 -12.69 -14.50 -1.94
C GLY A 40 -11.20 -14.69 -2.27
N GLU A 41 -10.75 -14.29 -3.48
CA GLU A 41 -9.33 -14.36 -3.86
C GLU A 41 -8.55 -13.08 -3.57
N LYS A 42 -9.26 -11.95 -3.39
CA LYS A 42 -8.70 -10.67 -2.95
C LYS A 42 -7.81 -10.81 -1.70
N GLY A 43 -8.23 -11.61 -0.73
CA GLY A 43 -7.45 -11.88 0.49
C GLY A 43 -6.16 -12.68 0.22
N ARG A 44 -6.13 -13.50 -0.83
CA ARG A 44 -4.95 -14.27 -1.23
C ARG A 44 -3.87 -13.37 -1.83
N VAL A 45 -4.27 -12.39 -2.64
CA VAL A 45 -3.37 -11.34 -3.16
C VAL A 45 -2.72 -10.58 -2.00
N LEU A 46 -3.52 -10.13 -1.03
CA LEU A 46 -3.02 -9.41 0.14
C LEU A 46 -2.05 -10.24 1.00
N ARG A 47 -2.36 -11.51 1.24
CA ARG A 47 -1.48 -12.42 2.01
C ARG A 47 -0.16 -12.70 1.30
N ARG A 48 -0.15 -12.83 -0.03
CA ARG A 48 1.07 -13.05 -0.83
C ARG A 48 2.03 -11.86 -0.71
N GLU A 49 1.48 -10.64 -0.73
CA GLU A 49 2.25 -9.41 -0.65
C GLU A 49 2.55 -8.96 0.80
N GLY A 50 1.94 -9.62 1.79
CA GLY A 50 2.02 -9.25 3.20
C GLY A 50 1.36 -7.90 3.49
N LEU A 51 0.24 -7.61 2.83
CA LEU A 51 -0.52 -6.37 2.94
C LEU A 51 -1.81 -6.56 3.75
N TYR A 52 -2.25 -5.48 4.37
CA TYR A 52 -3.54 -5.41 5.05
C TYR A 52 -4.61 -4.81 4.13
N SER A 53 -5.87 -5.16 4.36
CA SER A 53 -7.02 -4.59 3.65
C SER A 53 -7.06 -3.07 3.75
N THR A 54 -6.72 -2.51 4.92
CA THR A 54 -6.62 -1.06 5.11
C THR A 54 -5.61 -0.38 4.18
N SER A 55 -4.50 -1.06 3.86
CA SER A 55 -3.48 -0.51 2.96
C SER A 55 -4.00 -0.44 1.52
N ILE A 56 -4.68 -1.49 1.05
CA ILE A 56 -5.21 -1.51 -0.31
C ILE A 56 -6.37 -0.53 -0.49
N ASP A 57 -7.23 -0.39 0.51
CA ASP A 57 -8.32 0.57 0.49
C ASP A 57 -7.81 2.02 0.45
N LEU A 58 -6.72 2.30 1.17
CA LEU A 58 -6.07 3.61 1.12
C LEU A 58 -5.51 3.90 -0.27
N TRP A 59 -4.80 2.94 -0.88
CA TRP A 59 -4.22 3.13 -2.21
C TRP A 59 -5.28 3.22 -3.30
N ARG A 60 -6.41 2.50 -3.18
CA ARG A 60 -7.55 2.69 -4.09
C ARG A 60 -8.06 4.13 -4.06
N ARG A 61 -8.27 4.68 -2.86
CA ARG A 61 -8.70 6.09 -2.70
C ARG A 61 -7.67 7.07 -3.24
N GLN A 62 -6.39 6.86 -2.98
CA GLN A 62 -5.32 7.72 -3.52
C GLN A 62 -5.29 7.69 -5.05
N ARG A 63 -5.47 6.51 -5.67
CA ARG A 63 -5.56 6.38 -7.13
C ARG A 63 -6.78 7.12 -7.67
N ASP A 64 -7.93 6.93 -7.03
CA ASP A 64 -9.18 7.56 -7.46
C ASP A 64 -9.15 9.09 -7.28
N ASN A 65 -8.36 9.60 -6.33
CA ASN A 65 -8.09 11.03 -6.13
C ASN A 65 -6.98 11.59 -7.04
N GLY A 66 -6.26 10.75 -7.79
CA GLY A 66 -5.11 11.14 -8.62
C GLY A 66 -3.77 11.26 -7.89
N ASP A 67 -3.72 10.95 -6.59
CA ASP A 67 -2.51 11.00 -5.75
C ASP A 67 -1.51 9.87 -6.08
N LEU A 68 -1.97 8.82 -6.77
CA LEU A 68 -1.12 7.77 -7.34
C LEU A 68 -1.12 7.92 -8.86
N THR A 69 -0.06 8.54 -9.39
CA THR A 69 0.22 8.68 -10.83
C THR A 69 1.59 8.15 -11.18
#